data_AF-A0A7J4B337-F1
#
_entry.id   AF-A0A7J4B337-F1
#
_cell.length_a   1.000
_cell.length_b   1.000
_cell.length_c   1.000
_cell.angle_alpha   90.00
_cell.angle_beta   90.00
_cell.angle_gamma   90.00
#
_symmetry.space_group_name_H-M   'P 1'
#
loop_
_entity.id
_entity.type
_entity.pdbx_description
1 polymer ?
#
loop_
_entity_poly.entity_id
_entity_poly.type
_entity_poly.pdbx_seq_one_letter_code
_entity_poly.pdbx_strand_id
1 'polypeptide(L)'
;MLNIIQISLIITSYLFSIGPFVAGSFYPQEKKQIELFISEKLEKAKTYTKDINPNTVKSVIVPHAGYIYSGQIAAISYSVIPKDTERFIIISPSHRVAIDGAATIRESFLTPLGSVETDTEFIDILLKEKIFEEKREAFNNEHSIEVQLPFIQYLFK
;
A
#
# COMPACT_ATOMS: atom_id res chain seq x y z
N MET A 1 -26.48 -17.37 45.39
CA MET A 1 -26.10 -17.71 44.00
C MET A 1 -25.48 -16.45 43.41
N LEU A 2 -24.16 -16.39 43.28
CA LEU A 2 -23.47 -15.20 42.76
C LEU A 2 -23.72 -15.09 41.25
N ASN A 3 -24.26 -13.95 40.81
CA ASN A 3 -24.37 -13.61 39.40
C ASN A 3 -22.96 -13.45 38.82
N ILE A 4 -22.55 -14.39 37.97
CA ILE A 4 -21.35 -14.25 37.15
C ILE A 4 -21.75 -13.38 35.95
N ILE A 5 -21.14 -12.20 35.83
CA ILE A 5 -21.22 -11.40 34.60
C ILE A 5 -20.36 -12.12 33.56
N GLN A 6 -21.00 -12.75 32.57
CA GLN A 6 -20.32 -13.27 31.40
C GLN A 6 -20.07 -12.12 30.42
N ILE A 7 -18.83 -11.62 30.37
CA ILE A 7 -18.41 -10.66 29.34
C ILE A 7 -17.84 -11.44 28.17
N SER A 8 -18.52 -11.38 27.02
CA SER A 8 -17.95 -11.80 25.74
C SER A 8 -17.41 -10.56 25.03
N LEU A 9 -16.09 -10.36 25.08
CA LEU A 9 -15.41 -9.35 24.26
C LEU A 9 -15.13 -9.95 22.89
N ILE A 10 -15.95 -9.59 21.91
CA ILE A 10 -15.74 -9.93 20.50
C ILE A 10 -15.11 -8.72 19.81
N ILE A 11 -13.83 -8.78 19.49
CA ILE A 11 -13.19 -7.84 18.57
C ILE A 11 -13.36 -8.42 17.17
N THR A 12 -14.09 -7.73 16.29
CA THR A 12 -14.20 -8.08 14.87
C THR A 12 -13.59 -6.98 13.98
N SER A 13 -13.10 -7.43 12.83
CA SER A 13 -12.59 -6.74 11.62
C SER A 13 -11.10 -6.43 11.46
N TYR A 14 -10.25 -6.45 12.51
CA TYR A 14 -8.81 -6.15 12.34
C TYR A 14 -7.84 -7.31 12.62
N LEU A 15 -8.34 -8.53 12.86
CA LEU A 15 -7.48 -9.66 13.25
C LEU A 15 -6.52 -10.15 12.15
N PHE A 16 -6.66 -9.69 10.92
CA PHE A 16 -5.86 -10.13 9.77
C PHE A 16 -5.49 -8.98 8.83
N SER A 17 -4.88 -7.92 9.38
CA SER A 17 -4.33 -6.83 8.55
C SER A 17 -2.85 -6.56 8.84
N ILE A 18 -2.16 -6.03 7.83
CA ILE A 18 -0.74 -5.67 7.85
C ILE A 18 -0.59 -4.17 8.06
N GLY A 19 0.28 -3.78 9.00
CA GLY A 19 0.62 -2.38 9.25
C GLY A 19 -0.51 -1.54 9.88
N PRO A 20 -0.41 -0.21 9.82
CA PRO A 20 0.75 0.53 9.32
C PRO A 20 1.93 0.43 10.30
N PHE A 21 3.13 0.19 9.79
CA PHE A 21 4.37 0.11 10.57
C PHE A 21 5.16 1.42 10.55
N VAL A 22 5.04 2.22 9.49
CA VAL A 22 5.88 3.41 9.28
C VAL A 22 5.11 4.73 9.16
N ALA A 23 3.79 4.72 9.40
CA ALA A 23 3.02 5.94 9.64
C ALA A 23 3.61 6.75 10.81
N GLY A 24 3.78 8.06 10.61
CA GLY A 24 4.44 8.97 11.56
C GLY A 24 5.96 9.04 11.45
N SER A 25 6.61 8.13 10.71
CA SER A 25 8.07 8.15 10.49
C SER A 25 8.45 8.31 9.02
N PHE A 26 7.83 7.55 8.12
CA PHE A 26 8.08 7.65 6.66
C PHE A 26 7.09 8.58 5.98
N TYR A 27 5.86 8.66 6.47
CA TYR A 27 4.82 9.56 5.97
C TYR A 27 3.97 10.05 7.16
N PRO A 28 3.19 11.14 7.02
CA PRO A 28 2.40 11.67 8.13
C PRO A 28 1.44 10.62 8.72
N GLN A 29 1.23 10.65 10.03
CA GLN A 29 0.31 9.70 10.69
C GLN A 29 -1.16 10.08 10.51
N GLU A 30 -1.47 11.36 10.34
CA GLU A 30 -2.84 11.84 10.26
C GLU A 30 -3.34 11.91 8.82
N LYS A 31 -4.54 11.36 8.58
CA LYS A 31 -5.23 11.39 7.27
C LYS A 31 -5.15 12.76 6.58
N LYS A 32 -5.53 13.84 7.28
CA LYS A 32 -5.56 15.19 6.71
C LYS A 32 -4.16 15.68 6.27
N GLN A 33 -3.12 15.32 7.02
CA GLN A 33 -1.75 15.69 6.69
C GLN A 33 -1.24 14.91 5.48
N ILE A 34 -1.61 13.64 5.35
CA ILE A 34 -1.32 12.82 4.17
C ILE A 34 -1.99 13.42 2.92
N GLU A 35 -3.29 13.68 2.98
CA GLU A 35 -4.07 14.22 1.86
C GLU A 35 -3.51 15.58 1.40
N LEU A 36 -3.23 16.48 2.36
CA LEU A 36 -2.62 17.77 2.06
C LEU A 36 -1.25 17.59 1.39
N PHE A 37 -0.38 16.77 1.97
CA PHE A 37 0.95 16.51 1.41
C PHE A 37 0.86 15.99 -0.02
N ILE A 38 0.04 14.97 -0.28
CA ILE A 38 -0.10 14.35 -1.61
C ILE A 38 -0.65 15.36 -2.61
N SER A 39 -1.70 16.12 -2.25
CA SER A 39 -2.28 17.13 -3.12
C SER A 39 -1.26 18.20 -3.56
N GLU A 40 -0.43 18.69 -2.64
CA GLU A 40 0.62 19.67 -2.95
C GLU A 40 1.68 19.11 -3.90
N LYS A 41 2.05 17.82 -3.75
CA LYS A 41 3.01 17.18 -4.65
C LYS A 41 2.42 16.92 -6.03
N LEU A 42 1.14 16.57 -6.12
CA LEU A 42 0.42 16.36 -7.38
C LEU A 42 0.27 17.64 -8.18
N GLU A 43 0.01 18.78 -7.54
CA GLU A 43 -0.01 20.07 -8.24
C GLU A 43 1.34 20.37 -8.90
N LYS A 44 2.45 20.10 -8.21
CA LYS A 44 3.80 20.25 -8.76
C LYS A 44 4.10 19.22 -9.85
N ALA A 45 3.53 18.01 -9.77
CA ALA A 45 3.74 16.94 -10.73
C ALA A 45 3.19 17.27 -12.13
N LYS A 46 2.14 18.09 -12.24
CA LYS A 46 1.54 18.49 -13.53
C LYS A 46 2.55 19.09 -14.50
N THR A 47 3.50 19.88 -14.00
CA THR A 47 4.55 20.51 -14.81
C THR A 47 5.47 19.49 -15.49
N TYR A 48 5.66 18.31 -14.88
CA TYR A 48 6.54 17.26 -15.38
C TYR A 48 5.82 16.24 -16.28
N THR A 49 4.49 16.21 -16.24
CA THR A 49 3.68 15.11 -16.79
C THR A 49 2.68 15.54 -17.85
N LYS A 50 2.61 16.85 -18.15
CA LYS A 50 1.66 17.45 -19.11
C LYS A 50 1.64 16.79 -20.51
N ASP A 51 2.77 16.28 -20.97
CA ASP A 51 2.92 15.72 -22.33
C ASP A 51 2.81 14.18 -22.34
N ILE A 52 2.54 13.57 -21.18
CA ILE A 52 2.40 12.12 -21.04
C ILE A 52 0.93 11.75 -21.20
N ASN A 53 0.63 10.86 -22.15
CA ASN A 53 -0.69 10.27 -22.29
C ASN A 53 -0.86 9.11 -21.30
N PRO A 54 -1.75 9.20 -20.30
CA PRO A 54 -1.91 8.12 -19.32
C PRO A 54 -2.25 6.76 -19.95
N ASN A 55 -2.98 6.74 -21.06
CA ASN A 55 -3.41 5.51 -21.72
C ASN A 55 -2.25 4.68 -22.31
N THR A 56 -1.07 5.28 -22.49
CA THR A 56 0.13 4.57 -22.95
C THR A 56 0.99 4.03 -21.81
N VAL A 57 0.72 4.43 -20.56
CA VAL A 57 1.48 4.01 -19.38
C VAL A 57 1.01 2.63 -18.93
N LYS A 58 1.94 1.67 -18.85
CA LYS A 58 1.67 0.29 -18.39
C LYS A 58 2.23 -0.01 -16.99
N SER A 59 3.26 0.71 -16.58
CA SER A 59 3.94 0.52 -15.30
C SER A 59 4.74 1.77 -14.95
N VAL A 60 5.00 1.97 -13.67
CA VAL A 60 5.88 3.03 -13.17
C VAL A 60 6.87 2.47 -12.16
N ILE A 61 8.02 3.10 -12.04
CA ILE A 61 8.99 2.82 -10.98
C ILE A 61 8.85 3.94 -9.94
N VAL A 62 8.71 3.57 -8.67
CA VAL A 62 8.45 4.51 -7.59
C VAL A 62 9.43 4.29 -6.44
N PRO A 63 10.12 5.33 -5.95
CA PRO A 63 10.95 5.20 -4.76
C PRO A 63 10.09 4.93 -3.51
N HIS A 64 10.65 4.22 -2.54
CA HIS A 64 9.96 3.87 -1.28
C HIS A 64 10.63 4.44 -0.02
N ALA A 65 11.49 5.46 -0.16
CA ALA A 65 11.99 6.22 0.99
C ALA A 65 10.87 7.05 1.65
N GLY A 66 11.13 7.65 2.81
CA GLY A 66 10.19 8.56 3.46
C GLY A 66 9.78 9.75 2.57
N TYR A 67 8.54 10.20 2.71
CA TYR A 67 7.87 11.18 1.85
C TYR A 67 8.62 12.51 1.73
N ILE A 68 9.34 12.92 2.78
CA ILE A 68 10.18 14.13 2.73
C ILE A 68 11.26 14.05 1.64
N TYR A 69 11.71 12.84 1.29
CA TYR A 69 12.73 12.60 0.27
C TYR A 69 12.13 12.13 -1.07
N SER A 70 11.14 11.24 -1.02
CA SER A 70 10.63 10.52 -2.20
C SER A 70 9.29 11.04 -2.72
N GLY A 71 8.54 11.78 -1.91
CA GLY A 71 7.11 12.04 -2.14
C GLY A 71 6.81 12.82 -3.41
N GLN A 72 7.71 13.72 -3.84
CA GLN A 72 7.53 14.44 -5.10
C GLN A 72 7.69 13.51 -6.31
N ILE A 73 8.65 12.58 -6.26
CA ILE A 73 8.85 11.61 -7.33
C ILE A 73 7.70 10.60 -7.36
N ALA A 74 7.22 10.17 -6.18
CA ALA A 74 6.02 9.34 -6.10
C ALA A 74 4.81 10.02 -6.74
N ALA A 75 4.56 11.30 -6.45
CA ALA A 75 3.48 12.05 -7.07
C ALA A 75 3.60 12.13 -8.60
N ILE A 76 4.82 12.35 -9.13
CA ILE A 76 5.07 12.35 -10.58
C ILE A 76 4.73 10.97 -11.17
N SER A 77 5.26 9.89 -10.59
CA SER A 77 5.02 8.53 -11.07
C SER A 77 3.54 8.15 -11.04
N TYR A 78 2.81 8.43 -9.96
CA TYR A 78 1.40 8.06 -9.89
C TYR A 78 0.49 8.98 -10.71
N SER A 79 0.88 10.23 -10.97
CA SER A 79 0.04 11.19 -11.72
C SER A 79 -0.18 10.81 -13.19
N VAL A 80 0.68 9.95 -13.76
CA VAL A 80 0.59 9.50 -15.15
C VAL A 80 -0.19 8.20 -15.32
N ILE A 81 -0.65 7.57 -14.24
CA ILE A 81 -1.42 6.34 -14.30
C ILE A 81 -2.90 6.67 -14.63
N PRO A 82 -3.57 5.92 -15.52
CA PRO A 82 -4.99 6.10 -15.82
C PRO A 82 -5.87 6.09 -14.57
N LYS A 83 -6.82 7.03 -14.50
CA LYS A 83 -7.69 7.23 -13.32
C LYS A 83 -8.68 6.09 -13.08
N ASP A 84 -9.00 5.35 -14.12
CA ASP A 84 -9.85 4.16 -14.12
C ASP A 84 -9.07 2.86 -13.83
N THR A 85 -7.83 2.94 -13.34
CA THR A 85 -7.07 1.76 -12.92
C THR A 85 -7.67 1.19 -11.63
N GLU A 86 -8.19 -0.04 -11.70
CA GLU A 86 -8.84 -0.72 -10.57
C GLU A 86 -7.91 -1.68 -9.81
N ARG A 87 -6.89 -2.25 -10.49
CA ARG A 87 -5.97 -3.23 -9.90
C ARG A 87 -4.53 -2.74 -10.00
N PHE A 88 -3.85 -2.72 -8.86
CA PHE A 88 -2.43 -2.41 -8.76
C PHE A 88 -1.63 -3.66 -8.39
N ILE A 89 -0.60 -3.97 -9.16
CA ILE A 89 0.40 -4.98 -8.81
C ILE A 89 1.65 -4.24 -8.34
N ILE A 90 2.02 -4.41 -7.07
CA ILE A 90 3.20 -3.77 -6.47
C ILE A 90 4.27 -4.84 -6.32
N ILE A 91 5.40 -4.66 -6.99
CA ILE A 91 6.59 -5.51 -6.88
C ILE A 91 7.63 -4.72 -6.10
N SER A 92 8.05 -5.22 -4.93
CA SER A 92 8.99 -4.54 -4.06
C SER A 92 10.08 -5.50 -3.54
N PRO A 93 11.26 -4.97 -3.17
CA PRO A 93 12.26 -5.78 -2.49
C PRO A 93 11.81 -6.12 -1.06
N SER A 94 12.31 -7.24 -0.53
CA SER A 94 12.26 -7.50 0.91
C SER A 94 13.54 -7.01 1.58
N HIS A 95 13.40 -6.21 2.63
CA HIS A 95 14.52 -5.67 3.41
C HIS A 95 14.80 -6.49 4.68
N ARG A 96 13.90 -7.40 5.06
CA ARG A 96 13.91 -8.05 6.37
C ARG A 96 13.98 -9.57 6.31
N VAL A 97 13.35 -10.17 5.31
CA VAL A 97 13.16 -11.62 5.23
C VAL A 97 13.74 -12.12 3.91
N ALA A 98 14.50 -13.22 3.97
CA ALA A 98 14.95 -13.90 2.77
C ALA A 98 13.75 -14.61 2.11
N ILE A 99 13.60 -14.40 0.81
CA ILE A 99 12.56 -15.01 0.00
C ILE A 99 13.25 -15.72 -1.16
N ASP A 100 12.93 -16.99 -1.37
CA ASP A 100 13.34 -17.72 -2.56
C ASP A 100 12.20 -17.62 -3.59
N GLY A 101 12.36 -16.73 -4.57
CA GLY A 101 11.28 -16.33 -5.48
C GLY A 101 10.55 -15.06 -5.00
N ALA A 102 9.23 -15.13 -4.85
CA ALA A 102 8.38 -14.00 -4.50
C ALA A 102 7.36 -14.37 -3.41
N ALA A 103 7.12 -13.45 -2.47
CA ALA A 103 6.12 -13.62 -1.43
C ALA A 103 4.84 -12.87 -1.79
N THR A 104 3.70 -13.45 -1.40
CA THR A 104 2.38 -12.81 -1.45
C THR A 104 1.62 -13.02 -0.14
N ILE A 105 0.50 -12.32 0.04
CA ILE A 105 -0.31 -12.36 1.25
C ILE A 105 -1.76 -11.98 0.96
N ARG A 106 -2.73 -12.68 1.56
CA ARG A 106 -4.17 -12.37 1.42
C ARG A 106 -4.68 -11.34 2.43
N GLU A 107 -4.00 -11.13 3.55
CA GLU A 107 -4.37 -10.09 4.51
C GLU A 107 -4.40 -8.69 3.89
N SER A 108 -5.37 -7.88 4.32
CA SER A 108 -5.46 -6.48 3.91
C SER A 108 -4.35 -5.64 4.54
N PHE A 109 -4.05 -4.49 3.96
CA PHE A 109 -3.10 -3.53 4.52
C PHE A 109 -3.84 -2.36 5.16
N LEU A 110 -3.35 -1.85 6.28
CA LEU A 110 -3.88 -0.65 6.92
C LEU A 110 -3.00 0.56 6.62
N THR A 111 -3.66 1.68 6.35
CA THR A 111 -3.04 3.01 6.38
C THR A 111 -3.92 3.96 7.18
N PRO A 112 -3.45 5.17 7.50
CA PRO A 112 -4.31 6.20 8.08
C PRO A 112 -5.48 6.65 7.16
N LEU A 113 -5.49 6.28 5.88
CA LEU A 113 -6.61 6.50 4.95
C LEU A 113 -7.64 5.35 4.97
N GLY A 114 -7.39 4.28 5.74
CA GLY A 114 -8.24 3.10 5.88
C GLY A 114 -7.63 1.84 5.26
N SER A 115 -8.40 0.74 5.25
CA SER A 115 -7.97 -0.56 4.71
C SER A 115 -7.74 -0.54 3.19
N VAL A 116 -6.76 -1.33 2.74
CA VAL A 116 -6.48 -1.68 1.34
C VAL A 116 -6.61 -3.19 1.23
N GLU A 117 -7.66 -3.62 0.54
CA GLU A 117 -7.92 -5.05 0.30
C GLU A 117 -6.96 -5.59 -0.74
N THR A 118 -6.53 -6.84 -0.56
CA THR A 118 -5.77 -7.57 -1.57
C THR A 118 -6.72 -8.31 -2.50
N ASP A 119 -6.27 -8.56 -3.72
CA ASP A 119 -7.02 -9.35 -4.69
C ASP A 119 -6.77 -10.84 -4.47
N THR A 120 -7.56 -11.45 -3.59
CA THR A 120 -7.36 -12.84 -3.16
C THR A 120 -7.51 -13.83 -4.31
N GLU A 121 -8.41 -13.57 -5.27
CA GLU A 121 -8.58 -14.40 -6.47
C GLU A 121 -7.32 -14.36 -7.36
N PHE A 122 -6.74 -13.17 -7.54
CA PHE A 122 -5.48 -13.05 -8.29
C PHE A 122 -4.32 -13.71 -7.55
N ILE A 123 -4.27 -13.59 -6.21
CA ILE A 123 -3.28 -14.27 -5.37
C ILE A 123 -3.38 -15.80 -5.51
N ASP A 124 -4.59 -16.35 -5.52
CA ASP A 124 -4.82 -17.78 -5.74
C ASP A 124 -4.30 -18.27 -7.09
N ILE A 125 -4.31 -17.40 -8.12
CA ILE A 125 -3.70 -17.69 -9.41
C ILE A 125 -2.17 -17.70 -9.30
N LEU A 126 -1.57 -16.70 -8.64
CA LEU A 126 -0.12 -16.61 -8.46
C LEU A 126 0.45 -17.82 -7.71
N LEU A 127 -0.23 -18.27 -6.66
CA LEU A 127 0.21 -19.40 -5.82
C LEU A 127 0.18 -20.77 -6.54
N LYS A 128 -0.34 -20.84 -7.77
CA LYS A 128 -0.21 -22.05 -8.62
C LYS A 128 1.19 -22.16 -9.23
N GLU A 129 1.90 -21.06 -9.36
CA GLU A 129 3.26 -21.01 -9.88
C GLU A 129 4.28 -21.26 -8.77
N LYS A 130 5.30 -22.07 -9.04
CA LYS A 130 6.29 -22.50 -8.04
C LYS A 130 7.16 -21.37 -7.47
N ILE A 131 7.18 -20.21 -8.12
CA ILE A 131 7.98 -19.07 -7.71
C ILE A 131 7.31 -18.23 -6.61
N PHE A 132 6.01 -18.42 -6.36
CA PHE A 132 5.28 -17.67 -5.36
C PHE A 132 5.01 -18.52 -4.12
N GLU A 133 5.26 -17.92 -2.96
CA GLU A 133 4.86 -18.48 -1.66
C GLU A 133 3.98 -17.48 -0.90
N GLU A 134 2.99 -17.99 -0.15
CA GLU A 134 2.29 -17.15 0.82
C GLU A 134 3.12 -17.09 2.10
N LYS A 135 3.67 -15.91 2.40
CA LYS A 135 4.66 -15.74 3.46
C LYS A 135 4.43 -14.47 4.24
N ARG A 136 3.54 -14.56 5.23
CA ARG A 136 3.15 -13.43 6.09
C ARG A 136 4.34 -12.68 6.70
N GLU A 137 5.37 -13.41 7.12
CA GLU A 137 6.56 -12.82 7.74
C GLU A 137 7.32 -11.86 6.83
N ALA A 138 7.26 -12.04 5.49
CA ALA A 138 7.88 -11.15 4.53
C ALA A 138 7.29 -9.72 4.54
N PHE A 139 6.08 -9.58 5.07
CA PHE A 139 5.35 -8.31 5.15
C PHE A 139 5.43 -7.68 6.55
N ASN A 140 5.97 -8.37 7.56
CA ASN A 140 6.09 -7.84 8.91
C ASN A 140 7.20 -6.77 8.99
N ASN A 141 6.83 -5.54 9.38
CA ASN A 141 7.75 -4.40 9.45
C ASN A 141 8.49 -4.13 8.13
N GLU A 142 7.92 -4.57 7.00
CA GLU A 142 8.36 -4.22 5.66
C GLU A 142 7.61 -2.96 5.21
N HIS A 143 8.35 -1.99 4.69
CA HIS A 143 7.83 -0.64 4.45
C HIS A 143 7.64 -0.36 2.95
N SER A 144 8.32 -1.10 2.09
CA SER A 144 8.42 -0.79 0.66
C SER A 144 7.06 -0.73 -0.06
N ILE A 145 6.13 -1.61 0.32
CA ILE A 145 4.74 -1.61 -0.17
C ILE A 145 3.93 -0.54 0.58
N GLU A 146 4.00 -0.51 1.91
CA GLU A 146 3.17 0.35 2.75
C GLU A 146 3.24 1.83 2.33
N VAL A 147 4.44 2.36 2.07
CA VAL A 147 4.62 3.77 1.72
C VAL A 147 3.95 4.17 0.40
N GLN A 148 3.64 3.19 -0.46
CA GLN A 148 2.96 3.41 -1.74
C GLN A 148 1.44 3.53 -1.57
N LEU A 149 0.89 2.85 -0.56
CA LEU A 149 -0.55 2.69 -0.38
C LEU A 149 -1.31 4.02 -0.21
N PRO A 150 -0.83 5.02 0.55
CA PRO A 150 -1.55 6.29 0.67
C PRO A 150 -1.68 7.06 -0.65
N PHE A 151 -0.66 7.01 -1.52
CA PHE A 151 -0.75 7.61 -2.86
C PHE A 151 -1.82 6.91 -3.71
N ILE A 152 -1.83 5.58 -3.71
CA ILE A 152 -2.80 4.79 -4.47
C ILE A 152 -4.22 5.07 -3.95
N GLN A 153 -4.44 5.00 -2.64
CA GLN A 153 -5.73 5.29 -2.03
C GLN A 153 -6.22 6.71 -2.29
N TYR A 154 -5.32 7.71 -2.31
CA TYR A 154 -5.72 9.09 -2.56
C TYR A 154 -6.16 9.33 -4.02
N LEU A 155 -5.55 8.62 -4.97
CA LEU A 155 -5.71 8.90 -6.40
C LEU A 155 -6.77 8.03 -7.10
N PHE A 156 -7.05 6.83 -6.58
CA PHE A 156 -7.82 5.79 -7.27
C PHE A 156 -8.93 5.18 -6.39
N LYS A 157 -9.23 5.78 -5.24
CA LYS A 157 -10.28 5.31 -4.31
C LYS A 157 -11.43 6.30 -4.21
#